data_AF-A0A518IJ75-F1
#
_entry.id   AF-A0A518IJ75-F1
#
_cell.length_a   1.000
_cell.length_b   1.000
_cell.length_c   1.000
_cell.angle_alpha   90.00
_cell.angle_beta   90.00
_cell.angle_gamma   90.00
#
_symmetry.space_group_name_H-M   'P 1'
#
loop_
_entity.id
_entity.type
_entity.pdbx_description
1 polymer ?
#
loop_
_entity_poly.entity_id
_entity_poly.type
_entity_poly.pdbx_seq_one_letter_code
_entity_poly.pdbx_strand_id
1 'polypeptide(L)'
;MQKREKILAAFFGAVIVIWLGMPVIDSTFIEPVETRKNQLKALNQQIDQKEQKELELLRSAKQLGNWVAHSLPPDEHDAQRLYLEWLNDLAELSGISNLKLSPGRRIREGKTYIAIQVSLEGSATYEQLCRFLLHFYQADLQQNIIGLELDSMGTGKSDQLEIKLTAEGLALTKAKPREQLFPRAKLSSNLNFDETKMKVQDTIDFPKETPFRIRIGQEFLTVSEVSGNTWTIVRGADLTVPARYETGTPVELAPLNQYLEGSTKLEQPITEDAQVIKVLSAKYFPLGQSFLVKIDQELLNVTSHAAGDWTVQRGVLNTKQATHKKGATVTQAPQYLQAVFDYGLIAASSPFAKPIPDKIYNLELKDISNQTIVRGNTLDLNLPLQGVNPGLKAPILSVITELPSLVVESGKLKWSPDKEQKPGVYPVIVNAKQGEQSVETLFQIEFLEKNTPPQIEVVSSTTAYQTQPMSLTVKATDVDLPPQKLNFTLGPGAPVGVSINPETGELKWTPPATMELKEYPITVTVSDSGIPPVSSSKQINIKVALDDAFFTFLTGSIDLDGKKVAWIRNRATNQKQEVHTGDKINVAEISAVVKSITENHVILEIDGKQWMLSLGENFRSLRNLTGVPVLN
;
A
#
# COMPACT_ATOMS: atom_id res chain seq x y z
N MET A 1 -76.46 -68.16 66.64
CA MET A 1 -75.34 -67.26 66.32
C MET A 1 -74.30 -67.28 67.43
N GLN A 2 -73.08 -67.74 67.14
CA GLN A 2 -71.97 -67.70 68.10
C GLN A 2 -71.52 -66.24 68.31
N LYS A 3 -70.90 -65.93 69.45
CA LYS A 3 -70.51 -64.56 69.87
C LYS A 3 -69.72 -63.79 68.78
N ARG A 4 -68.97 -64.50 67.94
CA ARG A 4 -68.18 -63.95 66.83
C ARG A 4 -69.03 -63.48 65.64
N GLU A 5 -70.14 -64.15 65.32
CA GLU A 5 -71.00 -63.79 64.19
C GLU A 5 -71.81 -62.51 64.46
N LYS A 6 -72.22 -62.27 65.71
CA LYS A 6 -72.87 -61.00 66.10
C LYS A 6 -71.91 -59.82 66.04
N ILE A 7 -70.65 -60.02 66.43
CA ILE A 7 -69.62 -58.99 66.33
C ILE A 7 -69.32 -58.69 64.86
N LEU A 8 -69.25 -59.73 64.02
CA LEU A 8 -69.03 -59.56 62.59
C LEU A 8 -70.21 -58.86 61.90
N ALA A 9 -71.46 -59.23 62.20
CA ALA A 9 -72.64 -58.59 61.64
C ALA A 9 -72.82 -57.13 62.11
N ALA A 10 -72.52 -56.84 63.39
CA ALA A 10 -72.51 -55.48 63.90
C ALA A 10 -71.40 -54.64 63.26
N PHE A 11 -70.21 -55.22 63.06
CA PHE A 11 -69.12 -54.58 62.34
C PHE A 11 -69.51 -54.32 60.88
N PHE A 12 -70.11 -55.29 60.19
CA PHE A 12 -70.54 -55.16 58.81
C PHE A 12 -71.67 -54.13 58.65
N GLY A 13 -72.64 -54.11 59.57
CA GLY A 13 -73.68 -53.08 59.63
C GLY A 13 -73.13 -51.68 59.89
N ALA A 14 -72.17 -51.54 60.80
CA ALA A 14 -71.48 -50.27 61.04
C ALA A 14 -70.69 -49.82 59.80
N VAL A 15 -70.00 -50.74 59.12
CA VAL A 15 -69.29 -50.46 57.86
C VAL A 15 -70.26 -50.02 56.77
N ILE A 16 -71.43 -50.64 56.63
CA ILE A 16 -72.46 -50.25 55.65
C ILE A 16 -73.03 -48.87 55.97
N VAL A 17 -73.32 -48.56 57.24
CA VAL A 17 -73.83 -47.24 57.65
C VAL A 17 -72.78 -46.16 57.41
N ILE A 18 -71.51 -46.43 57.72
CA ILE A 18 -70.40 -45.53 57.38
C ILE A 18 -70.32 -45.36 55.87
N TRP A 19 -70.38 -46.45 55.10
CA TRP A 19 -70.28 -46.42 53.64
C TRP A 19 -71.43 -45.66 52.97
N LEU A 20 -72.66 -45.81 53.45
CA LEU A 20 -73.83 -45.06 52.96
C LEU A 20 -73.87 -43.60 53.47
N GLY A 21 -73.26 -43.31 54.63
CA GLY A 21 -73.16 -41.97 55.18
C GLY A 21 -72.03 -41.13 54.58
N MET A 22 -70.97 -41.78 54.08
CA MET A 22 -69.80 -41.12 53.48
C MET A 22 -70.19 -40.17 52.32
N PRO A 23 -71.05 -40.53 51.34
CA PRO A 23 -71.44 -39.61 50.27
C PRO A 23 -72.15 -38.33 50.75
N VAL A 24 -72.95 -38.43 51.83
CA VAL A 24 -73.63 -37.27 52.41
C VAL A 24 -72.60 -36.38 53.12
N ILE A 25 -71.69 -36.97 53.90
CA ILE A 25 -70.60 -36.25 54.58
C ILE A 25 -69.67 -35.59 53.54
N ASP A 26 -69.35 -36.31 52.47
CA ASP A 26 -68.51 -35.84 51.38
C ASP A 26 -69.15 -34.61 50.73
N SER A 27 -70.42 -34.70 50.32
CA SER A 27 -71.12 -33.60 49.63
C SER A 27 -71.50 -32.41 50.53
N THR A 28 -71.86 -32.61 51.80
CA THR A 28 -72.25 -31.49 52.69
C THR A 28 -71.09 -30.81 53.39
N PHE A 29 -69.98 -31.53 53.66
CA PHE A 29 -68.89 -30.99 54.47
C PHE A 29 -67.53 -31.00 53.76
N ILE A 30 -67.18 -32.05 53.03
CA ILE A 30 -65.82 -32.19 52.46
C ILE A 30 -65.70 -31.41 51.14
N GLU A 31 -66.63 -31.61 50.22
CA GLU A 31 -66.62 -30.99 48.89
C GLU A 31 -66.67 -29.45 48.95
N PRO A 32 -67.49 -28.79 49.80
CA PRO A 32 -67.45 -27.33 49.94
C PRO A 32 -66.13 -26.82 50.53
N VAL A 33 -65.53 -27.57 51.47
CA VAL A 33 -64.23 -27.23 52.06
C VAL A 33 -63.11 -27.41 51.04
N GLU A 34 -63.15 -28.47 50.26
CA GLU A 34 -62.18 -28.75 49.20
C GLU A 34 -62.32 -27.74 48.05
N THR A 35 -63.54 -27.39 47.67
CA THR A 35 -63.82 -26.31 46.70
C THR A 35 -63.29 -24.98 47.21
N ARG A 36 -63.53 -24.62 48.48
CA ARG A 36 -62.96 -23.39 49.08
C ARG A 36 -61.44 -23.44 49.20
N LYS A 37 -60.85 -24.59 49.51
CA LYS A 37 -59.38 -24.77 49.51
C LYS A 37 -58.80 -24.60 48.11
N ASN A 38 -59.45 -25.15 47.09
CA ASN A 38 -59.05 -24.99 45.70
C ASN A 38 -59.24 -23.55 45.21
N GLN A 39 -60.33 -22.87 45.62
CA GLN A 39 -60.52 -21.44 45.37
C GLN A 39 -59.47 -20.58 46.06
N LEU A 40 -59.14 -20.85 47.32
CA LEU A 40 -58.05 -20.17 48.04
C LEU A 40 -56.70 -20.39 47.35
N LYS A 41 -56.41 -21.63 46.91
CA LYS A 41 -55.19 -21.95 46.18
C LYS A 41 -55.13 -21.20 44.84
N ALA A 42 -56.23 -21.18 44.09
CA ALA A 42 -56.33 -20.45 42.83
C ALA A 42 -56.21 -18.93 43.04
N LEU A 43 -56.82 -18.39 44.10
CA LEU A 43 -56.74 -16.97 44.43
C LEU A 43 -55.32 -16.57 44.87
N ASN A 44 -54.65 -17.39 45.67
CA ASN A 44 -53.25 -17.18 46.04
C ASN A 44 -52.33 -17.22 44.81
N GLN A 45 -52.55 -18.17 43.89
CA GLN A 45 -51.81 -18.21 42.62
C GLN A 45 -52.04 -16.93 41.79
N GLN A 46 -53.26 -16.38 41.78
CA GLN A 46 -53.53 -15.11 41.10
C GLN A 46 -52.88 -13.91 41.80
N ILE A 47 -52.81 -13.91 43.14
CA ILE A 47 -52.10 -12.88 43.91
C ILE A 47 -50.61 -12.95 43.59
N ASP A 48 -49.99 -14.12 43.66
CA ASP A 48 -48.58 -14.32 43.32
C ASP A 48 -48.27 -13.86 41.88
N GLN A 49 -49.13 -14.20 40.93
CA GLN A 49 -49.00 -13.75 39.53
C GLN A 49 -49.11 -12.24 39.40
N LYS A 50 -50.03 -11.60 40.13
CA LYS A 50 -50.18 -10.14 40.13
C LYS A 50 -49.00 -9.45 40.79
N GLU A 51 -48.49 -9.97 41.91
CA GLU A 51 -47.30 -9.44 42.60
C GLU A 51 -46.05 -9.56 41.71
N GLN A 52 -45.86 -10.70 41.03
CA GLN A 52 -44.78 -10.86 40.06
C GLN A 52 -44.88 -9.86 38.91
N LYS A 53 -46.10 -9.65 38.39
CA LYS A 53 -46.34 -8.69 37.31
C LYS A 53 -46.14 -7.25 37.78
N GLU A 54 -46.51 -6.91 39.00
CA GLU A 54 -46.23 -5.60 39.60
C GLU A 54 -44.73 -5.38 39.78
N LEU A 55 -43.99 -6.39 40.26
CA LEU A 55 -42.53 -6.33 40.39
C LEU A 55 -41.84 -6.18 39.02
N GLU A 56 -42.32 -6.88 38.00
CA GLU A 56 -41.86 -6.73 36.61
C GLU A 56 -42.17 -5.33 36.05
N LEU A 57 -43.35 -4.79 36.33
CA LEU A 57 -43.72 -3.42 35.98
C LEU A 57 -42.84 -2.38 36.68
N LEU A 58 -42.54 -2.57 37.97
CA LEU A 58 -41.63 -1.69 38.72
C LEU A 58 -40.19 -1.76 38.18
N ARG A 59 -39.70 -2.96 37.85
CA ARG A 59 -38.37 -3.14 37.24
C ARG A 59 -38.29 -2.50 35.86
N SER A 60 -39.28 -2.74 35.00
CA SER A 60 -39.35 -2.15 33.66
C SER A 60 -39.54 -0.63 33.72
N ALA A 61 -40.30 -0.10 34.68
CA ALA A 61 -40.42 1.34 34.89
C ALA A 61 -39.10 1.98 35.34
N LYS A 62 -38.37 1.33 36.26
CA LYS A 62 -37.03 1.75 36.68
C LYS A 62 -36.04 1.71 35.52
N GLN A 63 -36.05 0.63 34.73
CA GLN A 63 -35.22 0.50 33.53
C GLN A 63 -35.58 1.56 32.48
N LEU A 64 -36.86 1.83 32.26
CA LEU A 64 -37.32 2.86 31.32
C LEU A 64 -36.85 4.25 31.75
N GLY A 65 -36.94 4.57 33.05
CA GLY A 65 -36.41 5.83 33.59
C GLY A 65 -34.90 5.97 33.32
N ASN A 66 -34.16 4.87 33.48
CA ASN A 66 -32.74 4.81 33.17
C ASN A 66 -32.46 5.00 31.67
N TRP A 67 -33.19 4.30 30.80
CA TRP A 67 -33.04 4.45 29.35
C TRP A 67 -33.36 5.85 28.87
N VAL A 68 -34.40 6.48 29.42
CA VAL A 68 -34.76 7.87 29.11
C VAL A 68 -33.66 8.83 29.52
N ALA A 69 -33.05 8.66 30.69
CA ALA A 69 -31.96 9.50 31.16
C ALA A 69 -30.72 9.46 30.26
N HIS A 70 -30.43 8.28 29.68
CA HIS A 70 -29.25 8.05 28.85
C HIS A 70 -29.55 8.07 27.34
N SER A 71 -30.78 8.36 26.94
CA SER A 71 -31.17 8.45 25.53
C SER A 71 -30.81 9.80 24.90
N LEU A 72 -30.58 9.84 23.59
CA LEU A 72 -30.43 11.07 22.83
C LEU A 72 -31.68 11.99 22.99
N PRO A 73 -31.54 13.31 22.74
CA PRO A 73 -32.66 14.25 22.77
C PRO A 73 -33.85 13.76 21.93
N PRO A 74 -35.09 14.10 22.29
CA PRO A 74 -36.27 13.56 21.63
C PRO A 74 -36.51 14.12 20.21
N ASP A 75 -35.92 15.28 19.89
CA ASP A 75 -35.96 15.86 18.54
C ASP A 75 -34.92 15.19 17.63
N GLU A 76 -35.36 14.79 16.43
CA GLU A 76 -34.54 13.99 15.52
C GLU A 76 -33.37 14.75 14.90
N HIS A 77 -33.49 16.07 14.72
CA HIS A 77 -32.44 16.91 14.15
C HIS A 77 -31.40 17.23 15.22
N ASP A 78 -31.84 17.59 16.42
CA ASP A 78 -30.94 17.80 17.55
C ASP A 78 -30.20 16.51 17.93
N ALA A 79 -30.91 15.38 17.99
CA ALA A 79 -30.30 14.08 18.25
C ALA A 79 -29.21 13.74 17.23
N GLN A 80 -29.49 13.93 15.93
CA GLN A 80 -28.52 13.63 14.88
C GLN A 80 -27.32 14.58 14.91
N ARG A 81 -27.55 15.90 15.01
CA ARG A 81 -26.47 16.89 15.07
C ARG A 81 -25.55 16.63 16.25
N LEU A 82 -26.13 16.46 17.44
CA LEU A 82 -25.36 16.28 18.65
C LEU A 82 -24.64 14.93 18.69
N TYR A 83 -25.28 13.86 18.17
CA TYR A 83 -24.63 12.56 18.12
C TYR A 83 -23.46 12.51 17.14
N LEU A 84 -23.58 13.19 16.00
CA LEU A 84 -22.48 13.41 15.06
C LEU A 84 -21.32 14.17 15.70
N GLU A 85 -21.59 15.29 16.38
CA GLU A 85 -20.58 16.09 17.08
C GLU A 85 -19.83 15.23 18.11
N TRP A 86 -20.56 14.49 18.94
CA TRP A 86 -19.97 13.65 19.97
C TRP A 86 -19.13 12.50 19.39
N LEU A 87 -19.60 11.83 18.33
CA LEU A 87 -18.84 10.77 17.67
C LEU A 87 -17.57 11.29 17.00
N ASN A 88 -17.61 12.50 16.43
CA ASN A 88 -16.44 13.15 15.86
C ASN A 88 -15.38 13.36 16.94
N ASP A 89 -15.77 14.00 18.04
CA ASP A 89 -14.89 14.29 19.17
C ASP A 89 -14.28 13.01 19.77
N LEU A 90 -15.08 11.96 19.89
CA LEU A 90 -14.63 10.66 20.40
C LEU A 90 -13.60 9.99 19.48
N ALA A 91 -13.81 10.06 18.16
CA ALA A 91 -12.93 9.49 17.16
C ALA A 91 -11.59 10.22 17.10
N GLU A 92 -11.61 11.55 17.12
CA GLU A 92 -10.40 12.37 17.21
C GLU A 92 -9.61 12.09 18.49
N LEU A 93 -10.30 12.04 19.65
CA LEU A 93 -9.68 11.73 20.94
C LEU A 93 -9.03 10.34 20.95
N SER A 94 -9.60 9.39 20.20
CA SER A 94 -9.08 8.03 20.08
C SER A 94 -7.91 7.92 19.09
N GLY A 95 -7.60 8.99 18.36
CA GLY A 95 -6.51 9.06 17.39
C GLY A 95 -6.87 8.53 16.00
N ILE A 96 -8.16 8.42 15.67
CA ILE A 96 -8.61 8.05 14.32
C ILE A 96 -8.27 9.20 13.37
N SER A 97 -7.55 8.88 12.28
CA SER A 97 -7.13 9.82 11.24
C SER A 97 -7.97 9.68 9.98
N ASN A 98 -7.90 10.65 9.06
CA ASN A 98 -8.71 10.68 7.83
C ASN A 98 -10.22 10.51 8.08
N LEU A 99 -10.68 11.06 9.21
CA LEU A 99 -12.01 10.84 9.73
C LEU A 99 -13.07 11.48 8.82
N LYS A 100 -14.09 10.70 8.47
CA LYS A 100 -15.27 11.13 7.74
C LYS A 100 -16.51 10.58 8.43
N LEU A 101 -17.33 11.47 8.96
CA LEU A 101 -18.64 11.13 9.50
C LEU A 101 -19.74 11.48 8.51
N SER A 102 -20.76 10.64 8.44
CA SER A 102 -21.94 10.87 7.60
C SER A 102 -23.22 10.46 8.33
N PRO A 103 -24.29 11.27 8.24
CA PRO A 103 -25.59 10.90 8.81
C PRO A 103 -26.14 9.64 8.12
N GLY A 104 -26.55 8.67 8.93
CA GLY A 104 -27.21 7.45 8.47
C GLY A 104 -28.74 7.56 8.48
N ARG A 105 -29.41 6.40 8.53
CA ARG A 105 -30.87 6.34 8.59
C ARG A 105 -31.39 6.82 9.94
N ARG A 106 -32.61 7.39 9.91
CA ARG A 106 -33.42 7.66 11.10
C ARG A 106 -34.61 6.72 11.09
N ILE A 107 -34.67 5.80 12.04
CA ILE A 107 -35.68 4.75 12.07
C ILE A 107 -36.62 5.03 13.24
N ARG A 108 -37.89 5.29 12.94
CA ARG A 108 -38.90 5.60 13.95
C ARG A 108 -39.65 4.33 14.35
N GLU A 109 -39.57 3.97 15.62
CA GLU A 109 -40.31 2.85 16.18
C GLU A 109 -41.55 3.35 16.94
N GLY A 110 -42.63 3.51 16.18
CA GLY A 110 -43.91 4.02 16.68
C GLY A 110 -43.79 5.40 17.33
N LYS A 111 -44.29 5.52 18.57
CA LYS A 111 -44.22 6.75 19.40
C LYS A 111 -43.18 6.65 20.52
N THR A 112 -42.35 5.62 20.51
CA THR A 112 -41.48 5.27 21.65
C THR A 112 -40.11 5.91 21.50
N TYR A 113 -39.46 5.71 20.35
CA TYR A 113 -38.11 6.22 20.09
C TYR A 113 -37.82 6.40 18.60
N ILE A 114 -36.71 7.07 18.32
CA ILE A 114 -36.10 7.21 17.00
C ILE A 114 -34.66 6.70 17.11
N ALA A 115 -34.28 5.71 16.31
CA ALA A 115 -32.89 5.27 16.20
C ALA A 115 -32.17 6.18 15.19
N ILE A 116 -31.05 6.76 15.62
CA ILE A 116 -30.23 7.69 14.86
C ILE A 116 -28.93 6.97 14.50
N GLN A 117 -28.76 6.65 13.22
CA GLN A 117 -27.54 6.03 12.74
C GLN A 117 -26.53 7.08 12.25
N VAL A 118 -25.25 6.81 12.49
CA VAL A 118 -24.12 7.59 12.01
C VAL A 118 -23.08 6.62 11.47
N SER A 119 -22.61 6.87 10.25
CA SER A 119 -21.50 6.15 9.67
C SER A 119 -20.21 6.92 9.88
N LEU A 120 -19.15 6.22 10.26
CA LEU A 120 -17.82 6.74 10.46
C LEU A 120 -16.84 5.91 9.64
N GLU A 121 -16.08 6.59 8.79
CA GLU A 121 -14.98 6.05 7.99
C GLU A 121 -13.67 6.73 8.44
N GLY A 122 -12.58 5.99 8.54
CA GLY A 122 -11.28 6.54 8.92
C GLY A 122 -10.16 5.51 8.98
N SER A 123 -8.95 5.96 9.33
CA SER A 123 -7.77 5.11 9.46
C SER A 123 -7.25 5.14 10.89
N ALA A 124 -7.02 3.97 11.50
CA ALA A 124 -6.44 3.88 12.83
C ALA A 124 -5.62 2.59 13.03
N THR A 125 -4.74 2.56 14.03
CA THR A 125 -4.13 1.31 14.49
C THR A 125 -5.15 0.47 15.28
N TYR A 126 -4.87 -0.81 15.46
CA TYR A 126 -5.71 -1.68 16.31
C TYR A 126 -5.88 -1.11 17.74
N GLU A 127 -4.81 -0.54 18.31
CA GLU A 127 -4.87 0.09 19.64
C GLU A 127 -5.82 1.30 19.67
N GLN A 128 -5.74 2.17 18.66
CA GLN A 128 -6.60 3.35 18.54
C GLN A 128 -8.07 2.96 18.34
N LEU A 129 -8.35 1.92 17.55
CA LEU A 129 -9.69 1.37 17.40
C LEU A 129 -10.22 0.82 18.73
N CYS A 130 -9.43 0.03 19.46
CA CYS A 130 -9.83 -0.48 20.77
C CYS A 130 -10.12 0.66 21.76
N ARG A 131 -9.33 1.73 21.74
CA ARG A 131 -9.55 2.93 22.56
C ARG A 131 -10.88 3.61 22.21
N PHE A 132 -11.19 3.78 20.92
CA PHE A 132 -12.47 4.31 20.46
C PHE A 132 -13.65 3.47 20.97
N LEU A 133 -13.59 2.16 20.76
CA LEU A 133 -14.65 1.25 21.19
C LEU A 133 -14.83 1.28 22.71
N LEU A 134 -13.72 1.33 23.47
CA LEU A 134 -13.76 1.43 24.92
C LEU A 134 -14.51 2.68 25.36
N HIS A 135 -14.12 3.86 24.87
CA HIS A 135 -14.79 5.11 25.26
C HIS A 135 -16.23 5.18 24.77
N PHE A 136 -16.53 4.61 23.59
CA PHE A 136 -17.88 4.54 23.04
C PHE A 136 -18.81 3.76 23.98
N TYR A 137 -18.42 2.57 24.42
CA TYR A 137 -19.25 1.74 25.29
C TYR A 137 -19.22 2.16 26.77
N GLN A 138 -18.22 2.94 27.19
CA GLN A 138 -18.20 3.52 28.53
C GLN A 138 -19.11 4.75 28.65
N ALA A 139 -19.35 5.48 27.56
CA ALA A 139 -20.21 6.64 27.59
C ALA A 139 -21.64 6.25 27.97
N ASP A 140 -22.22 7.03 28.90
CA ASP A 140 -23.55 6.80 29.45
C ASP A 140 -24.66 7.25 28.48
N LEU A 141 -24.70 6.58 27.32
CA LEU A 141 -25.65 6.79 26.24
C LEU A 141 -26.29 5.45 25.83
N GLN A 142 -27.57 5.50 25.45
CA GLN A 142 -28.26 4.36 24.83
C GLN A 142 -27.82 4.23 23.37
N GLN A 143 -26.72 3.51 23.15
CA GLN A 143 -26.10 3.39 21.84
C GLN A 143 -25.46 2.02 21.61
N ASN A 144 -25.25 1.68 20.34
CA ASN A 144 -24.58 0.46 19.95
C ASN A 144 -23.87 0.61 18.60
N ILE A 145 -22.87 -0.23 18.34
CA ILE A 145 -22.31 -0.39 17.00
C ILE A 145 -23.04 -1.53 16.30
N ILE A 146 -23.72 -1.21 15.20
CA ILE A 146 -24.55 -2.14 14.44
C ILE A 146 -23.83 -2.69 13.20
N GLY A 147 -22.69 -2.12 12.84
CA GLY A 147 -21.84 -2.60 11.76
C GLY A 147 -20.40 -2.15 11.96
N LEU A 148 -19.45 -3.04 11.68
CA LEU A 148 -18.02 -2.78 11.74
C LEU A 148 -17.31 -3.60 10.65
N GLU A 149 -16.70 -2.90 9.70
CA GLU A 149 -15.85 -3.45 8.65
C GLU A 149 -14.42 -2.94 8.89
N LEU A 150 -13.45 -3.84 8.75
CA LEU A 150 -12.03 -3.59 9.01
C LEU A 150 -11.20 -4.17 7.87
N ASP A 151 -10.45 -3.31 7.18
CA ASP A 151 -9.52 -3.71 6.14
C ASP A 151 -8.07 -3.46 6.59
N SER A 152 -7.25 -4.51 6.53
CA SER A 152 -5.82 -4.44 6.91
C SER A 152 -4.98 -4.00 5.71
N MET A 153 -4.25 -2.89 5.86
CA MET A 153 -3.41 -2.34 4.78
C MET A 153 -1.96 -2.89 4.78
N GLY A 154 -1.64 -3.89 5.61
CA GLY A 154 -0.30 -4.50 5.66
C GLY A 154 -0.27 -5.96 6.14
N THR A 155 0.95 -6.45 6.44
CA THR A 155 1.25 -7.82 6.91
C THR A 155 1.76 -7.93 8.36
N GLY A 156 1.83 -6.83 9.12
CA GLY A 156 2.37 -6.72 10.48
C GLY A 156 1.35 -6.39 11.59
N LYS A 157 1.79 -6.45 12.86
CA LYS A 157 0.94 -6.25 14.06
C LYS A 157 0.57 -4.77 14.36
N SER A 158 1.11 -3.81 13.61
CA SER A 158 0.93 -2.37 13.84
C SER A 158 0.42 -1.65 12.58
N ASP A 159 -0.17 -2.38 11.65
CA ASP A 159 -0.62 -1.80 10.39
C ASP A 159 -1.82 -0.89 10.62
N GLN A 160 -1.92 0.13 9.76
CA GLN A 160 -3.12 0.95 9.69
C GLN A 160 -4.28 0.07 9.21
N LEU A 161 -5.38 0.15 9.94
CA LEU A 161 -6.67 -0.39 9.55
C LEU A 161 -7.48 0.72 8.91
N GLU A 162 -8.08 0.44 7.76
CA GLU A 162 -9.21 1.22 7.28
C GLU A 162 -10.46 0.71 8.01
N ILE A 163 -11.17 1.64 8.65
CA ILE A 163 -12.29 1.36 9.54
C ILE A 163 -13.53 1.96 8.91
N LYS A 164 -14.56 1.15 8.79
CA LYS A 164 -15.91 1.62 8.48
C LYS A 164 -16.88 1.07 9.52
N LEU A 165 -17.45 1.96 10.31
CA LEU A 165 -18.38 1.61 11.38
C LEU A 165 -19.71 2.33 11.25
N THR A 166 -20.76 1.70 11.73
CA THR A 166 -22.09 2.30 11.86
C THR A 166 -22.51 2.25 13.33
N ALA A 167 -22.59 3.42 13.95
CA ALA A 167 -23.10 3.60 15.30
C ALA A 167 -24.57 3.98 15.26
N GLU A 168 -25.35 3.50 16.23
CA GLU A 168 -26.77 3.77 16.39
C GLU A 168 -27.05 4.25 17.81
N GLY A 169 -27.61 5.44 17.95
CA GLY A 169 -28.07 6.00 19.23
C GLY A 169 -29.58 6.11 19.29
N LEU A 170 -30.18 5.85 20.44
CA LEU A 170 -31.64 5.90 20.63
C LEU A 170 -32.08 7.25 21.20
N ALA A 171 -32.99 7.92 20.50
CA ALA A 171 -33.69 9.13 20.95
C ALA A 171 -35.10 8.76 21.45
N LEU A 172 -35.29 8.68 22.77
CA LEU A 172 -36.59 8.34 23.36
C LEU A 172 -37.48 9.59 23.44
N THR A 173 -38.77 9.44 23.12
CA THR A 173 -39.71 10.58 23.07
C THR A 173 -39.97 11.24 24.43
N LYS A 174 -39.67 10.55 25.53
CA LYS A 174 -39.78 11.07 26.91
C LYS A 174 -38.49 11.71 27.45
N ALA A 175 -37.42 11.73 26.66
CA ALA A 175 -36.16 12.36 27.04
C ALA A 175 -36.31 13.88 27.18
N LYS A 176 -35.44 14.51 27.98
CA LYS A 176 -35.41 15.97 28.10
C LYS A 176 -34.79 16.57 26.82
N PRO A 177 -35.40 17.58 26.20
CA PRO A 177 -34.73 18.40 25.19
C PRO A 177 -33.46 19.01 25.77
N ARG A 178 -32.39 19.03 24.98
CA ARG A 178 -31.10 19.61 25.38
C ARG A 178 -30.33 20.08 24.15
N GLU A 179 -29.69 21.24 24.28
CA GLU A 179 -28.88 21.85 23.23
C GLU A 179 -27.47 21.26 23.14
N GLN A 180 -27.07 20.48 24.16
CA GLN A 180 -25.79 19.79 24.29
C GLN A 180 -26.04 18.38 24.86
N LEU A 181 -25.22 17.39 24.51
CA LEU A 181 -25.37 16.04 25.07
C LEU A 181 -24.99 15.97 26.53
N PHE A 182 -23.89 16.61 26.91
CA PHE A 182 -23.40 16.61 28.28
C PHE A 182 -23.21 18.04 28.79
N PRO A 183 -23.35 18.28 30.10
CA PRO A 183 -23.07 19.56 30.72
C PRO A 183 -21.70 20.12 30.31
N ARG A 184 -21.65 21.39 29.91
CA ARG A 184 -20.40 22.12 29.63
C ARG A 184 -20.24 23.30 30.57
N ALA A 185 -19.00 23.48 31.02
CA ALA A 185 -18.48 24.57 31.82
C ALA A 185 -17.32 25.24 31.06
N LYS A 186 -16.72 26.27 31.65
CA LYS A 186 -15.49 26.90 31.11
C LYS A 186 -14.42 27.04 32.18
N LEU A 187 -13.16 26.86 31.79
CA LEU A 187 -12.03 27.16 32.66
C LEU A 187 -12.03 28.65 33.06
N SER A 188 -11.90 28.93 34.36
CA SER A 188 -11.80 30.29 34.90
C SER A 188 -10.37 30.81 35.00
N SER A 189 -9.40 29.92 34.87
CA SER A 189 -7.97 30.22 34.86
C SER A 189 -7.25 29.24 33.95
N ASN A 190 -6.03 29.59 33.53
CA ASN A 190 -5.16 28.65 32.82
C ASN A 190 -4.93 27.41 33.70
N LEU A 191 -4.83 26.25 33.06
CA LEU A 191 -4.51 24.97 33.68
C LEU A 191 -3.20 24.44 33.09
N ASN A 192 -2.13 24.41 33.89
CA ASN A 192 -0.82 23.88 33.46
C ASN A 192 -0.74 22.35 33.58
N PHE A 193 0.27 21.70 32.99
CA PHE A 193 0.33 20.24 32.82
C PHE A 193 0.38 19.42 34.12
N ASP A 194 0.86 20.00 35.23
CA ASP A 194 1.06 19.34 36.54
C ASP A 194 0.09 19.82 37.62
N GLU A 195 -0.80 20.75 37.29
CA GLU A 195 -1.77 21.30 38.24
C GLU A 195 -2.83 20.27 38.62
N THR A 196 -3.06 20.15 39.94
CA THR A 196 -4.02 19.22 40.56
C THR A 196 -5.30 19.91 41.01
N LYS A 197 -5.43 21.21 40.72
CA LYS A 197 -6.64 22.00 41.00
C LYS A 197 -6.98 22.85 39.79
N MET A 198 -8.26 22.96 39.49
CA MET A 198 -8.77 23.82 38.42
C MET A 198 -9.92 24.69 38.94
N LYS A 199 -10.11 25.86 38.31
CA LYS A 199 -11.28 26.71 38.56
C LYS A 199 -12.20 26.69 37.35
N VAL A 200 -13.50 26.53 37.58
CA VAL A 200 -14.51 26.37 36.52
C VAL A 200 -15.72 27.29 36.75
N GLN A 201 -16.27 27.82 35.66
CA GLN A 201 -17.52 28.57 35.63
C GLN A 201 -18.68 27.63 35.30
N ASP A 202 -19.92 28.03 35.57
CA ASP A 202 -21.13 27.32 35.13
C ASP A 202 -21.24 25.86 35.61
N THR A 203 -20.95 25.61 36.89
CA THR A 203 -20.92 24.25 37.48
C THR A 203 -22.29 23.67 37.85
N ILE A 204 -23.38 24.38 37.56
CA ILE A 204 -24.71 24.07 38.11
C ILE A 204 -25.25 22.70 37.67
N ASP A 205 -24.94 22.29 36.44
CA ASP A 205 -25.41 21.04 35.84
C ASP A 205 -24.43 19.88 36.03
N PHE A 206 -23.32 20.09 36.76
CA PHE A 206 -22.35 19.04 37.07
C PHE A 206 -22.72 18.26 38.34
N PRO A 207 -22.29 16.99 38.48
CA PRO A 207 -22.50 16.21 39.68
C PRO A 207 -21.90 16.88 40.93
N LYS A 208 -22.63 16.82 42.05
CA LYS A 208 -22.12 17.25 43.36
C LYS A 208 -21.36 16.14 44.09
N GLU A 209 -21.66 14.90 43.76
CA GLU A 209 -21.00 13.72 44.31
C GLU A 209 -19.75 13.40 43.51
N THR A 210 -18.64 13.19 44.21
CA THR A 210 -17.34 12.83 43.64
C THR A 210 -17.01 11.36 43.90
N PRO A 211 -16.22 10.70 43.03
CA PRO A 211 -15.56 11.27 41.86
C PRO A 211 -16.52 11.41 40.66
N PHE A 212 -16.16 12.26 39.70
CA PHE A 212 -16.74 12.23 38.35
C PHE A 212 -15.71 12.59 37.29
N ARG A 213 -16.02 12.28 36.04
CA ARG A 213 -15.13 12.44 34.89
C ARG A 213 -15.50 13.69 34.09
N ILE A 214 -14.47 14.42 33.66
CA ILE A 214 -14.62 15.56 32.76
C ILE A 214 -13.63 15.43 31.60
N ARG A 215 -13.93 16.12 30.50
CA ARG A 215 -13.05 16.25 29.34
C ARG A 215 -12.72 17.72 29.10
N ILE A 216 -11.45 17.97 28.76
CA ILE A 216 -10.98 19.26 28.24
C ILE A 216 -10.16 18.95 27.01
N GLY A 217 -10.59 19.42 25.83
CA GLY A 217 -9.94 19.07 24.56
C GLY A 217 -9.82 17.56 24.36
N GLN A 218 -8.59 17.06 24.32
CA GLN A 218 -8.25 15.64 24.14
C GLN A 218 -7.83 14.94 25.46
N GLU A 219 -8.06 15.57 26.61
CA GLU A 219 -7.72 15.01 27.92
C GLU A 219 -8.97 14.68 28.74
N PHE A 220 -8.99 13.48 29.33
CA PHE A 220 -9.92 13.12 30.39
C PHE A 220 -9.27 13.36 31.77
N LEU A 221 -10.06 13.92 32.68
CA LEU A 221 -9.65 14.20 34.05
C LEU A 221 -10.63 13.56 35.05
N THR A 222 -10.13 13.09 36.18
CA THR A 222 -11.00 12.75 37.34
C THR A 222 -11.15 13.97 38.21
N VAL A 223 -12.36 14.43 38.47
CA VAL A 223 -12.66 15.34 39.59
C VAL A 223 -12.79 14.50 40.85
N SER A 224 -11.88 14.67 41.79
CA SER A 224 -11.84 13.90 43.05
C SER A 224 -12.46 14.64 44.24
N GLU A 225 -12.58 15.97 44.15
CA GLU A 225 -13.18 16.81 45.18
C GLU A 225 -13.75 18.09 44.55
N VAL A 226 -14.91 18.55 45.02
CA VAL A 226 -15.54 19.80 44.59
C VAL A 226 -15.65 20.76 45.78
N SER A 227 -15.00 21.92 45.67
CA SER A 227 -15.11 23.03 46.63
C SER A 227 -15.55 24.31 45.91
N GLY A 228 -16.86 24.50 45.81
CA GLY A 228 -17.45 25.60 45.05
C GLY A 228 -17.07 25.53 43.56
N ASN A 229 -16.36 26.55 43.08
CA ASN A 229 -15.85 26.63 41.70
C ASN A 229 -14.43 26.08 41.55
N THR A 230 -13.82 25.56 42.62
CA THR A 230 -12.47 25.00 42.60
C THR A 230 -12.56 23.48 42.76
N TRP A 231 -12.07 22.75 41.76
CA TRP A 231 -12.12 21.29 41.72
C TRP A 231 -10.71 20.71 41.88
N THR A 232 -10.57 19.70 42.73
CA THR A 232 -9.35 18.88 42.80
C THR A 232 -9.43 17.81 41.72
N ILE A 233 -8.36 17.67 40.93
CA ILE A 233 -8.32 16.85 39.72
C ILE A 233 -7.14 15.90 39.66
N VAL A 234 -7.35 14.77 39.00
CA VAL A 234 -6.31 13.84 38.53
C VAL A 234 -6.25 13.93 37.00
N ARG A 235 -5.04 14.18 36.48
CA ARG A 235 -4.76 14.44 35.06
C ARG A 235 -4.53 13.16 34.26
N GLY A 236 -4.71 13.23 32.94
CA GLY A 236 -4.32 12.17 32.01
C GLY A 236 -5.03 10.83 32.23
N ALA A 237 -6.32 10.88 32.52
CA ALA A 237 -7.10 9.69 32.80
C ALA A 237 -7.52 8.95 31.52
N ASP A 238 -7.91 7.69 31.64
CA ASP A 238 -8.31 6.81 30.52
C ASP A 238 -7.35 6.87 29.31
N LEU A 239 -6.05 6.80 29.60
CA LEU A 239 -4.95 6.80 28.61
C LEU A 239 -4.79 8.10 27.82
N THR A 240 -5.31 9.23 28.32
CA THR A 240 -5.08 10.56 27.75
C THR A 240 -3.83 11.24 28.32
N VAL A 241 -3.31 12.25 27.63
CA VAL A 241 -2.05 12.94 28.00
C VAL A 241 -2.37 14.33 28.58
N PRO A 242 -1.79 14.70 29.75
CA PRO A 242 -1.95 16.03 30.30
C PRO A 242 -1.46 17.13 29.35
N ALA A 243 -2.29 18.15 29.12
CA ALA A 243 -1.93 19.32 28.31
C ALA A 243 -2.13 20.65 29.07
N ARG A 244 -1.63 21.74 28.48
CA ARG A 244 -1.92 23.10 28.96
C ARG A 244 -3.21 23.61 28.33
N TYR A 245 -4.10 24.16 29.15
CA TYR A 245 -5.35 24.78 28.67
C TYR A 245 -5.45 26.22 29.12
N GLU A 246 -6.00 27.07 28.25
CA GLU A 246 -6.18 28.49 28.51
C GLU A 246 -7.52 28.76 29.20
N THR A 247 -7.59 29.92 29.86
CA THR A 247 -8.85 30.44 30.41
C THR A 247 -9.92 30.51 29.32
N GLY A 248 -11.14 30.08 29.64
CA GLY A 248 -12.27 30.03 28.70
C GLY A 248 -12.39 28.71 27.92
N THR A 249 -11.40 27.82 28.00
CA THR A 249 -11.48 26.50 27.35
C THR A 249 -12.70 25.73 27.88
N PRO A 250 -13.52 25.12 27.00
CA PRO A 250 -14.66 24.31 27.42
C PRO A 250 -14.25 23.10 28.26
N VAL A 251 -15.00 22.85 29.32
CA VAL A 251 -14.90 21.69 30.20
C VAL A 251 -16.20 20.93 30.11
N GLU A 252 -16.20 19.71 29.62
CA GLU A 252 -17.42 18.92 29.40
C GLU A 252 -17.50 17.79 30.41
N LEU A 253 -18.69 17.48 30.93
CA LEU A 253 -18.91 16.27 31.69
C LEU A 253 -18.72 15.07 30.77
N ALA A 254 -17.89 14.11 31.16
CA ALA A 254 -17.70 12.87 30.45
C ALA A 254 -18.25 11.75 31.32
N PRO A 255 -19.57 11.45 31.28
CA PRO A 255 -20.14 10.37 32.08
C PRO A 255 -19.70 9.03 31.49
N LEU A 256 -18.47 8.65 31.81
CA LEU A 256 -17.94 7.33 31.59
C LEU A 256 -18.37 6.48 32.78
N ASN A 257 -18.87 5.26 32.53
CA ASN A 257 -19.18 4.29 33.56
C ASN A 257 -18.00 4.20 34.54
N GLN A 258 -18.21 4.70 35.76
CA GLN A 258 -17.16 4.83 36.75
C GLN A 258 -16.80 3.44 37.30
N TYR A 259 -15.87 2.78 36.63
CA TYR A 259 -15.12 1.71 37.27
C TYR A 259 -14.03 2.40 38.08
N LEU A 260 -13.98 2.13 39.38
CA LEU A 260 -12.86 2.52 40.23
C LEU A 260 -11.62 1.77 39.71
N GLU A 261 -10.85 2.38 38.82
CA GLU A 261 -9.58 1.81 38.37
C GLU A 261 -8.53 2.01 39.46
N GLY A 262 -8.09 0.91 40.06
CA GLY A 262 -6.97 0.95 40.99
C GLY A 262 -5.70 1.49 40.31
N SER A 263 -5.02 2.44 40.94
CA SER A 263 -3.70 2.92 40.50
C SER A 263 -2.74 3.03 41.68
N THR A 264 -1.53 2.55 41.48
CA THR A 264 -0.47 2.54 42.49
C THR A 264 0.91 2.57 41.82
N LYS A 265 1.99 2.50 42.60
CA LYS A 265 3.36 2.43 42.07
C LYS A 265 4.12 1.25 42.66
N LEU A 266 5.06 0.72 41.91
CA LEU A 266 6.01 -0.27 42.41
C LEU A 266 6.88 0.32 43.52
N GLU A 267 6.96 -0.37 44.65
CA GLU A 267 7.82 0.01 45.78
C GLU A 267 9.30 -0.37 45.52
N GLN A 268 9.53 -1.37 44.67
CA GLN A 268 10.84 -1.91 44.32
C GLN A 268 10.91 -2.29 42.82
N PRO A 269 12.10 -2.36 42.21
CA PRO A 269 12.22 -2.84 40.83
C PRO A 269 11.91 -4.34 40.75
N ILE A 270 11.50 -4.81 39.57
CA ILE A 270 11.20 -6.23 39.32
C ILE A 270 11.93 -6.74 38.06
N THR A 271 12.41 -7.97 38.13
CA THR A 271 13.07 -8.72 37.03
C THR A 271 12.06 -9.52 36.23
N GLU A 272 12.42 -10.06 35.05
CA GLU A 272 11.54 -10.81 34.14
C GLU A 272 10.90 -12.07 34.77
N ASP A 273 11.59 -12.69 35.72
CA ASP A 273 11.20 -13.91 36.43
C ASP A 273 10.42 -13.67 37.73
N ALA A 274 10.20 -12.41 38.13
CA ALA A 274 9.52 -12.08 39.39
C ALA A 274 8.09 -12.63 39.44
N GLN A 275 7.77 -13.38 40.50
CA GLN A 275 6.41 -13.91 40.75
C GLN A 275 5.63 -13.11 41.79
N VAL A 276 6.29 -12.18 42.48
CA VAL A 276 5.71 -11.30 43.49
C VAL A 276 6.13 -9.85 43.20
N ILE A 277 5.17 -8.93 43.23
CA ILE A 277 5.41 -7.50 43.10
C ILE A 277 5.00 -6.78 44.39
N LYS A 278 5.71 -5.70 44.74
CA LYS A 278 5.37 -4.85 45.88
C LYS A 278 4.85 -3.50 45.41
N VAL A 279 3.70 -3.09 45.91
CA VAL A 279 3.03 -1.85 45.52
C VAL A 279 2.76 -0.95 46.72
N LEU A 280 2.84 0.37 46.52
CA LEU A 280 2.68 1.37 47.59
C LEU A 280 1.27 1.37 48.22
N SER A 281 0.27 0.91 47.50
CA SER A 281 -1.12 0.83 47.96
C SER A 281 -1.91 -0.17 47.15
N ALA A 282 -2.78 -0.92 47.83
CA ALA A 282 -3.82 -1.75 47.20
C ALA A 282 -5.21 -1.08 47.27
N LYS A 283 -5.28 0.18 47.71
CA LYS A 283 -6.52 0.93 47.80
C LYS A 283 -7.09 1.12 46.38
N TYR A 284 -8.39 0.85 46.23
CA TYR A 284 -9.13 0.92 44.96
C TYR A 284 -8.86 -0.20 43.96
N PHE A 285 -8.17 -1.28 44.35
CA PHE A 285 -8.11 -2.52 43.57
C PHE A 285 -9.14 -3.57 44.08
N PRO A 286 -9.61 -4.51 43.23
CA PRO A 286 -10.58 -5.53 43.63
C PRO A 286 -10.08 -6.41 44.79
N LEU A 287 -10.93 -6.65 45.79
CA LEU A 287 -10.62 -7.53 46.92
C LEU A 287 -11.16 -8.95 46.71
N GLY A 288 -10.37 -9.97 47.09
CA GLY A 288 -10.84 -11.37 47.14
C GLY A 288 -11.02 -12.09 45.80
N GLN A 289 -10.60 -11.48 44.69
CA GLN A 289 -10.64 -12.07 43.34
C GLN A 289 -9.38 -11.70 42.56
N SER A 290 -9.04 -12.50 41.54
CA SER A 290 -7.95 -12.14 40.62
C SER A 290 -8.35 -10.98 39.72
N PHE A 291 -7.37 -10.14 39.37
CA PHE A 291 -7.59 -9.04 38.44
C PHE A 291 -6.33 -8.75 37.64
N LEU A 292 -6.51 -8.23 36.44
CA LEU A 292 -5.42 -7.80 35.58
C LEU A 292 -4.92 -6.41 35.99
N VAL A 293 -3.61 -6.23 35.91
CA VAL A 293 -2.93 -4.94 36.01
C VAL A 293 -1.97 -4.77 34.85
N LYS A 294 -1.63 -3.52 34.55
CA LYS A 294 -0.70 -3.11 33.51
C LYS A 294 0.47 -2.36 34.13
N ILE A 295 1.67 -2.70 33.69
CA ILE A 295 2.90 -1.94 33.96
C ILE A 295 3.60 -1.73 32.61
N ASP A 296 3.76 -0.47 32.20
CA ASP A 296 4.27 -0.11 30.87
C ASP A 296 3.49 -0.79 29.73
N GLN A 297 4.07 -1.80 29.06
CA GLN A 297 3.43 -2.59 28.00
C GLN A 297 3.08 -4.02 28.43
N GLU A 298 3.38 -4.39 29.67
CA GLU A 298 3.13 -5.72 30.19
C GLU A 298 1.80 -5.79 30.93
N LEU A 299 1.05 -6.87 30.68
CA LEU A 299 -0.13 -7.23 31.47
C LEU A 299 0.21 -8.36 32.42
N LEU A 300 -0.21 -8.21 33.66
CA LEU A 300 -0.01 -9.16 34.74
C LEU A 300 -1.37 -9.52 35.34
N ASN A 301 -1.61 -10.80 35.59
CA ASN A 301 -2.77 -11.25 36.36
C ASN A 301 -2.37 -11.35 37.83
N VAL A 302 -2.96 -10.53 38.69
CA VAL A 302 -2.79 -10.59 40.15
C VAL A 302 -3.67 -11.71 40.68
N THR A 303 -3.06 -12.76 41.20
CA THR A 303 -3.77 -13.97 41.68
C THR A 303 -4.01 -13.96 43.18
N SER A 304 -3.19 -13.22 43.93
CA SER A 304 -3.31 -13.02 45.37
C SER A 304 -2.75 -11.65 45.73
N HIS A 305 -3.39 -10.96 46.67
CA HIS A 305 -2.92 -9.67 47.16
C HIS A 305 -3.12 -9.57 48.67
N ALA A 306 -2.05 -9.17 49.37
CA ALA A 306 -2.10 -8.91 50.81
C ALA A 306 -1.23 -7.69 51.14
N ALA A 307 -1.84 -6.63 51.68
CA ALA A 307 -1.16 -5.47 52.28
C ALA A 307 0.03 -4.88 51.50
N GLY A 308 0.01 -4.95 50.16
CA GLY A 308 1.06 -4.40 49.27
C GLY A 308 1.93 -5.45 48.56
N ASP A 309 1.93 -6.71 49.01
CA ASP A 309 2.64 -7.82 48.36
C ASP A 309 1.65 -8.62 47.49
N TRP A 310 1.86 -8.62 46.18
CA TRP A 310 0.95 -9.21 45.20
C TRP A 310 1.62 -10.36 44.43
N THR A 311 1.00 -11.53 44.43
CA THR A 311 1.39 -12.65 43.57
C THR A 311 0.84 -12.43 42.16
N VAL A 312 1.69 -12.58 41.16
CA VAL A 312 1.35 -12.27 39.76
C VAL A 312 1.70 -13.40 38.81
N GLN A 313 0.84 -13.62 37.82
CA GLN A 313 1.16 -14.31 36.59
C GLN A 313 1.51 -13.24 35.54
N ARG A 314 2.73 -13.31 35.01
CA ARG A 314 3.31 -12.30 34.13
C ARG A 314 3.18 -12.62 32.66
N GLY A 315 3.22 -11.60 31.80
CA GLY A 315 3.15 -11.77 30.35
C GLY A 315 1.81 -12.34 29.86
N VAL A 316 0.71 -12.04 30.54
CA VAL A 316 -0.61 -12.55 30.13
C VAL A 316 -1.11 -11.82 28.87
N LEU A 317 -2.09 -12.41 28.18
CA LEU A 317 -2.64 -11.88 26.93
C LEU A 317 -1.57 -11.59 25.86
N ASN A 318 -0.57 -12.47 25.76
CA ASN A 318 0.56 -12.39 24.81
C ASN A 318 1.47 -11.17 24.99
N THR A 319 1.46 -10.52 26.16
CA THR A 319 2.46 -9.52 26.50
C THR A 319 3.80 -10.20 26.86
N LYS A 320 4.92 -9.49 26.68
CA LYS A 320 6.25 -10.02 27.03
C LYS A 320 6.60 -9.62 28.45
N GLN A 321 7.15 -10.57 29.21
CA GLN A 321 7.73 -10.30 30.52
C GLN A 321 8.90 -9.33 30.36
N ALA A 322 8.94 -8.27 31.16
CA ALA A 322 9.96 -7.22 31.09
C ALA A 322 10.59 -6.93 32.45
N THR A 323 11.60 -6.07 32.50
CA THR A 323 12.08 -5.48 33.76
C THR A 323 11.40 -4.13 33.99
N HIS A 324 11.02 -3.83 35.23
CA HIS A 324 10.40 -2.55 35.58
C HIS A 324 11.11 -1.88 36.75
N LYS A 325 11.24 -0.55 36.69
CA LYS A 325 11.95 0.25 37.69
C LYS A 325 11.07 0.51 38.92
N LYS A 326 11.70 0.75 40.07
CA LYS A 326 11.02 1.30 41.25
C LYS A 326 10.26 2.58 40.87
N GLY A 327 9.03 2.70 41.34
CA GLY A 327 8.15 3.84 41.06
C GLY A 327 7.39 3.76 39.75
N ALA A 328 7.55 2.70 38.94
CA ALA A 328 6.72 2.46 37.77
C ALA A 328 5.24 2.37 38.17
N THR A 329 4.37 2.95 37.35
CA THR A 329 2.93 2.98 37.61
C THR A 329 2.33 1.60 37.35
N VAL A 330 1.52 1.13 38.29
CA VAL A 330 0.71 -0.09 38.17
C VAL A 330 -0.75 0.33 38.12
N THR A 331 -1.41 0.10 37.01
CA THR A 331 -2.83 0.44 36.82
C THR A 331 -3.64 -0.83 36.64
N GLN A 332 -4.85 -0.90 37.20
CA GLN A 332 -5.78 -1.97 36.87
C GLN A 332 -6.06 -1.98 35.37
N ALA A 333 -6.04 -3.16 34.75
CA ALA A 333 -6.34 -3.27 33.34
C ALA A 333 -7.85 -3.09 33.11
N PRO A 334 -8.25 -2.53 31.95
CA PRO A 334 -9.64 -2.40 31.57
C PRO A 334 -10.45 -3.70 31.67
N GLN A 335 -11.73 -3.61 32.01
CA GLN A 335 -12.60 -4.76 32.23
C GLN A 335 -12.74 -5.68 31.01
N TYR A 336 -12.67 -5.15 29.78
CA TYR A 336 -12.72 -6.00 28.58
C TYR A 336 -11.48 -6.91 28.48
N LEU A 337 -10.30 -6.46 28.91
CA LEU A 337 -9.11 -7.32 28.97
C LEU A 337 -9.27 -8.39 30.04
N GLN A 338 -9.87 -8.05 31.17
CA GLN A 338 -10.26 -9.03 32.18
C GLN A 338 -11.19 -10.09 31.58
N ALA A 339 -12.24 -9.68 30.87
CA ALA A 339 -13.18 -10.59 30.23
C ALA A 339 -12.53 -11.48 29.14
N VAL A 340 -11.59 -10.93 28.36
CA VAL A 340 -10.83 -11.71 27.37
C VAL A 340 -9.93 -12.74 28.06
N PHE A 341 -9.27 -12.36 29.15
CA PHE A 341 -8.45 -13.27 29.95
C PHE A 341 -9.29 -14.39 30.57
N ASP A 342 -10.41 -14.04 31.21
CA ASP A 342 -11.35 -14.98 31.81
C ASP A 342 -11.96 -15.92 30.75
N TYR A 343 -12.35 -15.39 29.59
CA TYR A 343 -12.80 -16.19 28.45
C TYR A 343 -11.70 -17.12 27.97
N GLY A 344 -10.45 -16.68 27.91
CA GLY A 344 -9.30 -17.52 27.57
C GLY A 344 -9.14 -18.70 28.51
N LEU A 345 -9.31 -18.48 29.83
CA LEU A 345 -9.30 -19.55 30.83
C LEU A 345 -10.47 -20.52 30.63
N ILE A 346 -11.69 -20.01 30.40
CA ILE A 346 -12.88 -20.83 30.15
C ILE A 346 -12.73 -21.64 28.86
N ALA A 347 -12.30 -21.00 27.77
CA ALA A 347 -12.08 -21.63 26.47
C ALA A 347 -11.00 -22.72 26.55
N ALA A 348 -9.89 -22.47 27.25
CA ALA A 348 -8.85 -23.47 27.47
C ALA A 348 -9.35 -24.68 28.29
N SER A 349 -10.31 -24.46 29.19
CA SER A 349 -10.95 -25.53 29.98
C SER A 349 -12.15 -26.20 29.27
N SER A 350 -12.62 -25.64 28.16
CA SER A 350 -13.84 -26.10 27.49
C SER A 350 -13.55 -27.29 26.58
N PRO A 351 -14.21 -28.44 26.76
CA PRO A 351 -14.10 -29.57 25.83
C PRO A 351 -14.73 -29.29 24.45
N PHE A 352 -15.41 -28.15 24.30
CA PHE A 352 -16.08 -27.72 23.07
C PHE A 352 -15.40 -26.50 22.42
N ALA A 353 -14.29 -26.00 22.96
CA ALA A 353 -13.52 -24.97 22.27
C ALA A 353 -13.02 -25.54 20.94
N LYS A 354 -13.51 -24.97 19.84
CA LYS A 354 -13.01 -25.34 18.52
C LYS A 354 -11.51 -25.00 18.50
N PRO A 355 -10.62 -25.97 18.28
CA PRO A 355 -9.20 -25.66 18.17
C PRO A 355 -9.03 -24.60 17.09
N ILE A 356 -8.17 -23.61 17.36
CA ILE A 356 -7.79 -22.63 16.34
C ILE A 356 -7.28 -23.46 15.16
N PRO A 357 -7.88 -23.36 13.96
CA PRO A 357 -7.43 -24.14 12.83
C PRO A 357 -5.96 -23.79 12.60
N ASP A 358 -5.11 -24.81 12.53
CA ASP A 358 -3.69 -24.61 12.25
C ASP A 358 -3.57 -23.82 10.95
N LYS A 359 -2.96 -22.64 11.03
CA LYS A 359 -2.65 -21.86 9.84
C LYS A 359 -1.61 -22.64 9.05
N ILE A 360 -2.01 -23.17 7.91
CA ILE A 360 -1.12 -23.90 7.01
C ILE A 360 -0.22 -22.88 6.31
N TYR A 361 1.07 -22.93 6.61
CA TYR A 361 2.10 -22.16 5.92
C TYR A 361 2.68 -23.01 4.80
N ASN A 362 2.58 -22.52 3.56
CA ASN A 362 3.14 -23.19 2.39
C ASN A 362 4.27 -22.34 1.81
N LEU A 363 5.52 -22.68 2.14
CA LEU A 363 6.69 -21.98 1.65
C LEU A 363 6.68 -21.97 0.13
N GLU A 364 6.76 -20.79 -0.46
CA GLU A 364 6.79 -20.59 -1.91
C GLU A 364 7.89 -19.58 -2.25
N LEU A 365 8.62 -19.84 -3.33
CA LEU A 365 9.59 -18.92 -3.90
C LEU A 365 9.09 -18.56 -5.30
N LYS A 366 8.67 -17.30 -5.50
CA LYS A 366 8.04 -16.85 -6.74
C LYS A 366 9.02 -16.84 -7.91
N ASP A 367 8.47 -16.88 -9.11
CA ASP A 367 9.23 -16.82 -10.36
C ASP A 367 10.12 -15.58 -10.41
N ILE A 368 11.35 -15.78 -10.85
CA ILE A 368 12.38 -14.74 -10.98
C ILE A 368 12.60 -14.49 -12.47
N SER A 369 12.54 -13.22 -12.88
CA SER A 369 12.84 -12.85 -14.27
C SER A 369 14.32 -13.09 -14.61
N ASN A 370 14.60 -13.45 -15.85
CA ASN A 370 15.97 -13.55 -16.35
C ASN A 370 16.74 -12.24 -16.15
N GLN A 371 18.03 -12.35 -15.84
CA GLN A 371 18.91 -11.22 -15.56
C GLN A 371 19.97 -11.11 -16.65
N THR A 372 20.34 -9.87 -17.02
CA THR A 372 21.47 -9.60 -17.93
C THR A 372 22.51 -8.78 -17.18
N ILE A 373 23.74 -9.31 -17.09
CA ILE A 373 24.86 -8.65 -16.41
C ILE A 373 25.98 -8.42 -17.42
N VAL A 374 26.50 -7.20 -17.45
CA VAL A 374 27.64 -6.81 -18.30
C VAL A 374 28.91 -6.84 -17.46
N ARG A 375 30.04 -7.27 -18.05
CA ARG A 375 31.34 -7.31 -17.37
C ARG A 375 31.65 -6.00 -16.64
N GLY A 376 31.96 -6.13 -15.35
CA GLY A 376 32.25 -5.00 -14.45
C GLY A 376 31.06 -4.59 -13.55
N ASN A 377 29.85 -5.07 -13.84
CA ASN A 377 28.67 -4.88 -12.99
C ASN A 377 28.44 -6.08 -12.07
N THR A 378 27.65 -5.87 -11.02
CA THR A 378 27.27 -6.90 -10.05
C THR A 378 25.75 -7.10 -10.04
N LEU A 379 25.32 -8.31 -9.70
CA LEU A 379 23.93 -8.65 -9.39
C LEU A 379 23.70 -8.49 -7.89
N ASP A 380 22.60 -7.84 -7.50
CA ASP A 380 22.07 -7.84 -6.13
C ASP A 380 20.54 -7.99 -6.18
N LEU A 381 20.06 -9.22 -6.08
CA LEU A 381 18.67 -9.60 -6.36
C LEU A 381 17.95 -10.10 -5.10
N ASN A 382 16.79 -9.52 -4.80
CA ASN A 382 15.92 -10.02 -3.72
C ASN A 382 15.22 -11.31 -4.16
N LEU A 383 15.21 -12.32 -3.29
CA LEU A 383 14.51 -13.58 -3.55
C LEU A 383 13.06 -13.49 -2.99
N PRO A 384 12.02 -13.56 -3.85
CA PRO A 384 10.64 -13.31 -3.44
C PRO A 384 10.01 -14.54 -2.75
N LEU A 385 10.12 -14.59 -1.42
CA LEU A 385 9.53 -15.62 -0.58
C LEU A 385 8.10 -15.29 -0.14
N GLN A 386 7.22 -16.30 -0.14
CA GLN A 386 5.87 -16.25 0.42
C GLN A 386 5.59 -17.48 1.30
N GLY A 387 4.53 -17.38 2.12
CA GLY A 387 4.08 -18.49 2.96
C GLY A 387 5.06 -18.93 4.05
N VAL A 388 5.96 -18.05 4.48
CA VAL A 388 6.93 -18.30 5.55
C VAL A 388 6.19 -18.52 6.88
N ASN A 389 6.54 -19.59 7.58
CA ASN A 389 6.01 -19.90 8.91
C ASN A 389 6.78 -19.11 9.99
N PRO A 390 6.16 -18.15 10.70
CA PRO A 390 6.82 -17.36 11.73
C PRO A 390 7.11 -18.16 13.02
N GLY A 391 6.53 -19.34 13.19
CA GLY A 391 6.77 -20.23 14.33
C GLY A 391 8.05 -21.08 14.20
N LEU A 392 8.70 -21.07 13.03
CA LEU A 392 9.94 -21.80 12.77
C LEU A 392 11.13 -20.83 12.65
N LYS A 393 12.36 -21.37 12.66
CA LYS A 393 13.55 -20.59 12.30
C LYS A 393 13.36 -19.99 10.89
N ALA A 394 13.96 -18.83 10.65
CA ALA A 394 13.88 -18.15 9.37
C ALA A 394 14.31 -19.08 8.22
N PRO A 395 13.71 -18.96 7.02
CA PRO A 395 14.08 -19.76 5.86
C PRO A 395 15.56 -19.59 5.52
N ILE A 396 16.20 -20.71 5.19
CA ILE A 396 17.57 -20.72 4.67
C ILE A 396 17.47 -20.66 3.15
N LEU A 397 18.08 -19.63 2.58
CA LEU A 397 18.19 -19.45 1.14
C LEU A 397 19.57 -19.91 0.69
N SER A 398 19.62 -20.70 -0.37
CA SER A 398 20.87 -21.17 -0.97
C SER A 398 20.79 -21.14 -2.49
N VAL A 399 21.95 -21.07 -3.13
CA VAL A 399 22.10 -21.27 -4.56
C VAL A 399 22.64 -22.69 -4.78
N ILE A 400 22.00 -23.43 -5.68
CA ILE A 400 22.40 -24.80 -6.04
C ILE A 400 23.36 -24.79 -7.22
N THR A 401 23.18 -23.85 -8.15
CA THR A 401 24.05 -23.72 -9.33
C THR A 401 25.50 -23.45 -8.94
N GLU A 402 26.41 -24.23 -9.50
CA GLU A 402 27.85 -23.99 -9.43
C GLU A 402 28.26 -22.88 -10.42
N LEU A 403 28.17 -21.63 -9.96
CA LEU A 403 28.70 -20.45 -10.66
C LEU A 403 29.67 -19.71 -9.73
N PRO A 404 30.95 -19.50 -10.11
CA PRO A 404 31.92 -18.81 -9.27
C PRO A 404 31.42 -17.44 -8.81
N SER A 405 31.68 -17.12 -7.54
CA SER A 405 31.31 -15.86 -6.89
C SER A 405 29.79 -15.58 -6.81
N LEU A 406 28.93 -16.54 -7.16
CA LEU A 406 27.48 -16.47 -6.96
C LEU A 406 27.14 -16.97 -5.56
N VAL A 407 26.60 -16.09 -4.72
CA VAL A 407 26.34 -16.39 -3.31
C VAL A 407 25.00 -15.83 -2.88
N VAL A 408 24.44 -16.41 -1.81
CA VAL A 408 23.30 -15.83 -1.11
C VAL A 408 23.78 -15.19 0.18
N GLU A 409 23.59 -13.89 0.32
CA GLU A 409 23.98 -13.11 1.49
C GLU A 409 22.87 -12.16 1.91
N SER A 410 22.54 -12.12 3.20
CA SER A 410 21.51 -11.23 3.75
C SER A 410 20.14 -11.37 3.05
N GLY A 411 19.78 -12.58 2.62
CA GLY A 411 18.51 -12.86 1.94
C GLY A 411 18.47 -12.45 0.46
N LYS A 412 19.60 -12.01 -0.10
CA LYS A 412 19.73 -11.64 -1.51
C LYS A 412 20.69 -12.56 -2.24
N LEU A 413 20.38 -12.83 -3.50
CA LEU A 413 21.31 -13.46 -4.42
C LEU A 413 22.25 -12.39 -4.98
N LYS A 414 23.54 -12.58 -4.74
CA LYS A 414 24.60 -11.67 -5.19
C LYS A 414 25.55 -12.37 -6.13
N TRP A 415 25.94 -11.67 -7.17
CA TRP A 415 26.95 -12.15 -8.10
C TRP A 415 27.90 -11.04 -8.50
N SER A 416 29.20 -11.29 -8.36
CA SER A 416 30.26 -10.45 -8.90
C SER A 416 31.14 -11.31 -9.80
N PRO A 417 30.93 -11.31 -11.12
CA PRO A 417 31.68 -12.15 -12.05
C PRO A 417 33.19 -11.92 -11.95
N ASP A 418 33.96 -13.00 -11.85
CA ASP A 418 35.42 -12.91 -11.82
C ASP A 418 35.97 -12.45 -13.18
N LYS A 419 37.23 -11.99 -13.19
CA LYS A 419 37.88 -11.48 -14.42
C LYS A 419 37.96 -12.53 -15.53
N GLU A 420 38.12 -13.81 -15.19
CA GLU A 420 38.17 -14.92 -16.16
C GLU A 420 36.80 -15.52 -16.50
N GLN A 421 35.70 -15.06 -15.88
CA GLN A 421 34.36 -15.58 -16.17
C GLN A 421 34.05 -15.40 -17.66
N LYS A 422 33.68 -16.47 -18.37
CA LYS A 422 33.37 -16.39 -19.80
C LYS A 422 31.97 -15.78 -20.01
N PRO A 423 31.74 -15.01 -21.09
CA PRO A 423 30.39 -14.64 -21.51
C PRO A 423 29.53 -15.86 -21.83
N GLY A 424 28.23 -15.79 -21.56
CA GLY A 424 27.31 -16.87 -21.83
C GLY A 424 26.03 -16.82 -20.98
N VAL A 425 25.16 -17.80 -21.20
CA VAL A 425 23.91 -17.96 -20.46
C VAL A 425 24.09 -19.03 -19.37
N TYR A 426 23.86 -18.64 -18.13
CA TYR A 426 24.03 -19.47 -16.94
C TYR A 426 22.68 -19.77 -16.28
N PRO A 427 22.24 -21.04 -16.22
CA PRO A 427 21.04 -21.41 -15.49
C PRO A 427 21.29 -21.33 -13.98
N VAL A 428 20.48 -20.55 -13.26
CA VAL A 428 20.58 -20.37 -11.82
C VAL A 428 19.38 -20.99 -11.13
N ILE A 429 19.67 -21.98 -10.28
CA ILE A 429 18.71 -22.63 -9.40
C ILE A 429 18.94 -22.10 -7.99
N VAL A 430 17.89 -21.54 -7.40
CA VAL A 430 17.88 -21.12 -5.99
C VAL A 430 16.89 -21.97 -5.21
N ASN A 431 17.26 -22.30 -3.98
CA ASN A 431 16.47 -23.10 -3.06
C ASN A 431 16.13 -22.28 -1.82
N ALA A 432 14.91 -22.46 -1.34
CA ALA A 432 14.48 -21.99 -0.04
C ALA A 432 14.01 -23.16 0.80
N LYS A 433 14.57 -23.29 2.00
CA LYS A 433 14.23 -24.34 2.96
C LYS A 433 13.78 -23.76 4.30
N GLN A 434 12.63 -24.20 4.79
CA GLN A 434 12.15 -23.86 6.13
C GLN A 434 11.51 -25.10 6.77
N GLY A 435 12.11 -25.60 7.85
CA GLY A 435 11.68 -26.86 8.45
C GLY A 435 11.83 -28.02 7.45
N GLU A 436 10.73 -28.72 7.18
CA GLU A 436 10.65 -29.82 6.20
C GLU A 436 10.34 -29.35 4.77
N GLN A 437 9.85 -28.11 4.60
CA GLN A 437 9.52 -27.58 3.28
C GLN A 437 10.77 -27.10 2.55
N SER A 438 10.86 -27.45 1.27
CA SER A 438 11.95 -27.08 0.36
C SER A 438 11.36 -26.76 -1.01
N VAL A 439 11.62 -25.57 -1.53
CA VAL A 439 11.15 -25.11 -2.84
C VAL A 439 12.29 -24.53 -3.65
N GLU A 440 12.21 -24.71 -4.97
CA GLU A 440 13.24 -24.28 -5.91
C GLU A 440 12.62 -23.46 -7.04
N THR A 441 13.38 -22.51 -7.56
CA THR A 441 13.06 -21.88 -8.85
C THR A 441 14.30 -21.84 -9.73
N LEU A 442 14.06 -21.74 -11.03
CA LEU A 442 15.08 -21.67 -12.07
C LEU A 442 14.87 -20.40 -12.89
N PHE A 443 15.94 -19.65 -13.09
CA PHE A 443 15.99 -18.54 -14.04
C PHE A 443 17.38 -18.50 -14.71
N GLN A 444 17.57 -17.62 -15.68
CA GLN A 444 18.85 -17.50 -16.38
C GLN A 444 19.54 -16.17 -16.09
N ILE A 445 20.86 -16.22 -15.94
CA ILE A 445 21.72 -15.04 -15.99
C ILE A 445 22.47 -15.06 -17.33
N GLU A 446 22.23 -14.06 -18.17
CA GLU A 446 23.03 -13.80 -19.36
C GLU A 446 24.18 -12.86 -19.00
N PHE A 447 25.41 -13.33 -19.14
CA PHE A 447 26.62 -12.56 -18.89
C PHE A 447 27.28 -12.14 -20.21
N LEU A 448 27.40 -10.83 -20.39
CA LEU A 448 27.90 -10.20 -21.62
C LEU A 448 29.25 -9.52 -21.38
N GLU A 449 30.08 -9.47 -22.42
CA GLU A 449 31.23 -8.57 -22.43
C GLU A 449 30.81 -7.11 -22.36
N LYS A 450 31.75 -6.26 -21.93
CA LYS A 450 31.55 -4.83 -22.04
C LYS A 450 31.55 -4.43 -23.50
N ASN A 451 30.43 -3.85 -23.94
CA ASN A 451 30.23 -3.37 -25.30
C ASN A 451 31.32 -2.36 -25.75
N THR A 452 31.77 -2.49 -27.00
CA THR A 452 32.78 -1.62 -27.62
C THR A 452 32.19 -0.89 -28.84
N PRO A 453 32.61 0.36 -29.12
CA PRO A 453 32.02 1.13 -30.20
C PRO A 453 32.36 0.56 -31.58
N PRO A 454 31.41 0.59 -32.53
CA PRO A 454 31.67 0.24 -33.93
C PRO A 454 32.81 1.07 -34.50
N GLN A 455 33.63 0.49 -35.35
CA GLN A 455 34.70 1.19 -36.05
C GLN A 455 34.26 1.54 -37.47
N ILE A 456 34.17 2.84 -37.79
CA ILE A 456 33.90 3.33 -39.15
C ILE A 456 35.19 3.28 -39.98
N GLU A 457 35.15 2.57 -41.12
CA GLU A 457 36.27 2.47 -42.07
C GLU A 457 36.69 3.87 -42.58
N VAL A 458 37.91 3.99 -43.12
CA VAL A 458 38.34 5.26 -43.72
C VAL A 458 37.58 5.48 -45.03
N VAL A 459 36.81 6.56 -45.09
CA VAL A 459 36.10 6.98 -46.29
C VAL A 459 36.95 8.03 -47.00
N SER A 460 37.36 7.76 -48.25
CA SER A 460 38.04 8.72 -49.10
C SER A 460 37.12 9.90 -49.43
N SER A 461 37.70 11.10 -49.59
CA SER A 461 36.96 12.29 -50.05
C SER A 461 36.28 12.00 -51.39
N THR A 462 35.01 12.38 -51.54
CA THR A 462 34.26 12.23 -52.79
C THR A 462 33.79 13.58 -53.32
N THR A 463 33.54 13.66 -54.63
CA THR A 463 33.00 14.85 -55.28
C THR A 463 31.54 14.60 -55.67
N ALA A 464 30.67 15.53 -55.31
CA ALA A 464 29.28 15.55 -55.72
C ALA A 464 29.08 16.66 -56.76
N TYR A 465 28.41 16.34 -57.86
CA TYR A 465 28.07 17.32 -58.87
C TYR A 465 26.66 17.86 -58.64
N GLN A 466 26.48 19.18 -58.79
CA GLN A 466 25.15 19.77 -58.70
C GLN A 466 24.15 19.11 -59.66
N THR A 467 22.91 18.92 -59.21
CA THR A 467 21.79 18.30 -59.93
C THR A 467 21.98 16.84 -60.32
N GLN A 468 23.10 16.21 -59.96
CA GLN A 468 23.35 14.80 -60.20
C GLN A 468 23.26 13.98 -58.92
N PRO A 469 22.64 12.79 -58.96
CA PRO A 469 22.62 11.90 -57.81
C PRO A 469 24.01 11.31 -57.57
N MET A 470 24.46 11.36 -56.32
CA MET A 470 25.62 10.62 -55.83
C MET A 470 25.18 9.56 -54.81
N SER A 471 25.92 8.45 -54.75
CA SER A 471 25.79 7.43 -53.71
C SER A 471 27.17 7.07 -53.16
N LEU A 472 27.27 6.93 -51.84
CA LEU A 472 28.48 6.55 -51.11
C LEU A 472 28.10 5.60 -49.98
N THR A 473 28.70 4.41 -49.93
CA THR A 473 28.46 3.45 -48.85
C THR A 473 29.49 3.62 -47.74
N VAL A 474 29.04 4.00 -46.54
CA VAL A 474 29.87 4.04 -45.34
C VAL A 474 29.89 2.65 -44.71
N LYS A 475 31.09 2.07 -44.54
CA LYS A 475 31.27 0.77 -43.90
C LYS A 475 31.70 0.94 -42.45
N ALA A 476 31.16 0.08 -41.59
CA ALA A 476 31.57 -0.03 -40.20
C ALA A 476 31.66 -1.51 -39.79
N THR A 477 32.56 -1.80 -38.87
CA THR A 477 32.78 -3.13 -38.30
C THR A 477 32.69 -3.07 -36.79
N ASP A 478 32.19 -4.13 -36.17
CA ASP A 478 32.07 -4.27 -34.72
C ASP A 478 32.70 -5.61 -34.30
N VAL A 479 33.50 -5.60 -33.23
CA VAL A 479 34.26 -6.77 -32.78
C VAL A 479 33.55 -7.55 -31.68
N ASP A 480 32.43 -7.04 -31.16
CA ASP A 480 31.72 -7.63 -30.04
C ASP A 480 31.01 -8.93 -30.41
N LEU A 481 30.91 -9.81 -29.41
CA LEU A 481 30.19 -11.08 -29.48
C LEU A 481 29.13 -11.15 -28.37
N PRO A 482 27.89 -11.60 -28.67
CA PRO A 482 27.39 -11.99 -30.00
C PRO A 482 27.33 -10.81 -31.00
N PRO A 483 27.35 -11.07 -32.32
CA PRO A 483 27.35 -10.01 -33.33
C PRO A 483 26.17 -9.05 -33.17
N GLN A 484 26.48 -7.76 -33.15
CA GLN A 484 25.50 -6.70 -32.91
C GLN A 484 25.02 -6.08 -34.23
N LYS A 485 23.79 -5.56 -34.25
CA LYS A 485 23.26 -4.84 -35.41
C LYS A 485 23.75 -3.40 -35.40
N LEU A 486 24.20 -2.92 -36.55
CA LEU A 486 24.67 -1.55 -36.72
C LEU A 486 23.58 -0.67 -37.34
N ASN A 487 23.43 0.53 -36.82
CA ASN A 487 22.46 1.53 -37.26
C ASN A 487 23.17 2.84 -37.63
N PHE A 488 23.03 3.25 -38.89
CA PHE A 488 23.69 4.43 -39.47
C PHE A 488 22.77 5.65 -39.42
N THR A 489 23.31 6.79 -39.00
CA THR A 489 22.57 8.06 -38.90
C THR A 489 23.43 9.24 -39.33
N LEU A 490 22.78 10.34 -39.72
CA LEU A 490 23.44 11.60 -40.00
C LEU A 490 23.50 12.45 -38.73
N GLY A 491 24.67 13.02 -38.46
CA GLY A 491 24.85 13.99 -37.40
C GLY A 491 24.18 15.34 -37.72
N PRO A 492 24.05 16.22 -36.71
CA PRO A 492 23.48 17.55 -36.90
C PRO A 492 24.30 18.36 -37.91
N GLY A 493 23.60 19.16 -38.74
CA GLY A 493 24.23 20.00 -39.75
C GLY A 493 24.47 19.33 -41.11
N ALA A 494 23.96 18.11 -41.33
CA ALA A 494 23.97 17.50 -42.65
C ALA A 494 23.28 18.41 -43.70
N PRO A 495 23.88 18.61 -44.88
CA PRO A 495 23.30 19.46 -45.91
C PRO A 495 21.91 18.98 -46.38
N VAL A 496 21.10 19.92 -46.89
CA VAL A 496 19.75 19.63 -47.38
C VAL A 496 19.81 18.58 -48.52
N GLY A 497 18.92 17.59 -48.43
CA GLY A 497 18.81 16.50 -49.41
C GLY A 497 19.79 15.35 -49.21
N VAL A 498 20.68 15.41 -48.22
CA VAL A 498 21.50 14.25 -47.81
C VAL A 498 20.61 13.28 -47.03
N SER A 499 20.69 12.01 -47.37
CA SER A 499 20.03 10.91 -46.66
C SER A 499 21.00 9.74 -46.48
N ILE A 500 20.81 8.94 -45.44
CA ILE A 500 21.58 7.70 -45.24
C ILE A 500 20.61 6.56 -44.95
N ASN A 501 20.87 5.39 -45.54
CA ASN A 501 20.14 4.17 -45.21
C ASN A 501 20.65 3.64 -43.85
N PRO A 502 19.77 3.47 -42.85
CA PRO A 502 20.16 3.08 -41.50
C PRO A 502 20.74 1.66 -41.40
N GLU A 503 20.42 0.75 -42.33
CA GLU A 503 20.87 -0.65 -42.29
C GLU A 503 22.12 -0.87 -43.16
N THR A 504 22.20 -0.21 -44.32
CA THR A 504 23.28 -0.44 -45.29
C THR A 504 24.41 0.59 -45.24
N GLY A 505 24.20 1.72 -44.57
CA GLY A 505 25.14 2.84 -44.60
C GLY A 505 25.22 3.56 -45.95
N GLU A 506 24.28 3.32 -46.87
CA GLU A 506 24.23 3.99 -48.18
C GLU A 506 23.79 5.45 -48.03
N LEU A 507 24.74 6.37 -48.17
CA LEU A 507 24.52 7.81 -48.21
C LEU A 507 24.16 8.24 -49.63
N LYS A 508 23.00 8.90 -49.79
CA LYS A 508 22.52 9.48 -51.05
C LYS A 508 22.42 10.98 -50.95
N TRP A 509 22.82 11.65 -52.02
CA TRP A 509 22.70 13.10 -52.11
C TRP A 509 22.56 13.57 -53.54
N THR A 510 21.76 14.62 -53.73
CA THR A 510 21.67 15.37 -55.00
C THR A 510 21.80 16.86 -54.67
N PRO A 511 23.00 17.44 -54.74
CA PRO A 511 23.20 18.85 -54.41
C PRO A 511 22.35 19.74 -55.32
N PRO A 512 21.58 20.71 -54.80
CA PRO A 512 20.80 21.60 -55.65
C PRO A 512 21.70 22.55 -56.47
N ALA A 513 21.20 23.05 -57.60
CA ALA A 513 21.92 23.99 -58.47
C ALA A 513 22.33 25.31 -57.78
N THR A 514 21.65 25.66 -56.69
CA THR A 514 21.91 26.89 -55.90
C THR A 514 22.97 26.72 -54.82
N MET A 515 23.55 25.52 -54.67
CA MET A 515 24.49 25.21 -53.59
C MET A 515 25.88 25.78 -53.87
N GLU A 516 26.52 26.40 -52.88
CA GLU A 516 27.89 26.92 -53.05
C GLU A 516 28.89 25.79 -53.35
N LEU A 517 29.84 26.05 -54.26
CA LEU A 517 30.87 25.10 -54.69
C LEU A 517 32.03 25.05 -53.67
N LYS A 518 31.86 24.24 -52.62
CA LYS A 518 32.84 24.07 -51.54
C LYS A 518 32.78 22.65 -50.95
N GLU A 519 33.63 22.37 -49.98
CA GLU A 519 33.53 21.14 -49.19
C GLU A 519 32.45 21.26 -48.12
N TYR A 520 31.62 20.23 -48.02
CA TYR A 520 30.59 20.08 -47.01
C TYR A 520 30.97 18.93 -46.08
N PRO A 521 31.20 19.21 -44.79
CA PRO A 521 31.41 18.16 -43.81
C PRO A 521 30.07 17.48 -43.49
N ILE A 522 30.03 16.16 -43.63
CA ILE A 522 28.90 15.32 -43.24
C ILE A 522 29.36 14.38 -42.14
N THR A 523 28.80 14.54 -40.95
CA THR A 523 29.05 13.62 -39.84
C THR A 523 28.15 12.40 -39.99
N VAL A 524 28.74 11.21 -40.03
CA VAL A 524 28.03 9.93 -39.98
C VAL A 524 28.28 9.29 -38.64
N THR A 525 27.20 8.88 -37.98
CA THR A 525 27.22 8.21 -36.67
C THR A 525 26.70 6.79 -36.84
N VAL A 526 27.45 5.82 -36.31
CA VAL A 526 27.06 4.40 -36.29
C VAL A 526 26.87 3.99 -34.84
N SER A 527 25.67 3.52 -34.51
CA SER A 527 25.34 2.95 -33.20
C SER A 527 25.20 1.44 -33.33
N ASP A 528 25.72 0.71 -32.36
CA ASP A 528 25.45 -0.73 -32.23
C ASP A 528 24.13 -1.00 -31.48
N SER A 529 23.78 -2.28 -31.36
CA SER A 529 22.63 -2.79 -30.62
C SER A 529 23.03 -3.47 -29.30
N GLY A 530 24.23 -3.19 -28.78
CA GLY A 530 24.71 -3.74 -27.53
C GLY A 530 24.03 -3.09 -26.33
N ILE A 531 24.41 -3.55 -25.12
CA ILE A 531 23.77 -3.12 -23.87
C ILE A 531 24.84 -2.54 -22.93
N PRO A 532 24.84 -1.24 -22.63
CA PRO A 532 24.10 -0.19 -23.36
C PRO A 532 24.65 -0.01 -24.79
N PRO A 533 23.85 0.56 -25.71
CA PRO A 533 24.32 0.82 -27.06
C PRO A 533 25.41 1.89 -27.03
N VAL A 534 26.49 1.68 -27.77
CA VAL A 534 27.53 2.70 -27.94
C VAL A 534 27.64 3.07 -29.42
N SER A 535 28.28 4.21 -29.68
CA SER A 535 28.35 4.75 -31.03
C SER A 535 29.72 5.35 -31.32
N SER A 536 30.05 5.38 -32.61
CA SER A 536 31.18 6.14 -33.14
C SER A 536 30.68 7.12 -34.19
N SER A 537 31.43 8.20 -34.39
CA SER A 537 31.11 9.22 -35.38
C SER A 537 32.35 9.59 -36.18
N LYS A 538 32.17 9.83 -37.47
CA LYS A 538 33.24 10.25 -38.37
C LYS A 538 32.74 11.29 -39.36
N GLN A 539 33.56 12.29 -39.61
CA GLN A 539 33.26 13.33 -40.58
C GLN A 539 33.78 12.93 -41.96
N ILE A 540 32.92 13.06 -42.96
CA ILE A 540 33.21 12.82 -44.37
C ILE A 540 33.08 14.15 -45.09
N ASN A 541 34.15 14.62 -45.73
CA ASN A 541 34.11 15.85 -46.52
C ASN A 541 33.72 15.53 -47.96
N ILE A 542 32.60 16.09 -48.42
CA ILE A 542 32.14 15.97 -49.80
C ILE A 542 32.32 17.30 -50.50
N LYS A 543 33.12 17.32 -51.57
CA LYS A 543 33.33 18.51 -52.40
C LYS A 543 32.16 18.67 -53.38
N VAL A 544 31.48 19.80 -53.36
CA VAL A 544 30.47 20.15 -54.39
C VAL A 544 31.15 20.89 -55.53
N ALA A 545 30.95 20.40 -56.75
CA ALA A 545 31.47 20.99 -57.97
C ALA A 545 30.39 21.06 -59.07
N LEU A 546 30.66 21.84 -60.12
CA LEU A 546 29.92 21.71 -61.37
C LEU A 546 30.44 20.49 -62.13
N ASP A 547 29.55 19.78 -62.81
CA ASP A 547 29.99 18.73 -63.73
C ASP A 547 30.52 19.36 -65.03
N ASP A 548 31.81 19.71 -65.02
CA ASP A 548 32.46 20.31 -66.19
C ASP A 548 32.33 19.43 -67.43
N ALA A 549 32.30 18.10 -67.30
CA ALA A 549 32.12 17.21 -68.44
C ALA A 549 30.70 17.28 -69.03
N PHE A 550 29.68 17.56 -68.22
CA PHE A 550 28.32 17.79 -68.72
C PHE A 550 28.19 19.14 -69.44
N PHE A 551 28.89 20.17 -68.96
CA PHE A 551 28.84 21.51 -69.53
C PHE A 551 29.82 21.74 -70.68
N THR A 552 30.76 20.83 -70.90
CA THR A 552 31.77 20.92 -71.95
C THR A 552 31.31 20.19 -73.20
N PHE A 553 31.13 20.92 -74.30
CA PHE A 553 30.60 20.42 -75.57
C PHE A 553 31.64 20.50 -76.69
N LEU A 554 31.59 19.55 -77.60
CA LEU A 554 32.17 19.73 -78.93
C LEU A 554 31.28 20.70 -79.72
N THR A 555 31.77 21.91 -79.95
CA THR A 555 30.97 23.01 -80.54
C THR A 555 31.33 23.35 -81.97
N GLY A 556 32.45 22.84 -82.46
CA GLY A 556 32.82 22.90 -83.87
C GLY A 556 33.89 21.87 -84.16
N SER A 557 33.84 21.31 -85.35
CA SER A 557 34.82 20.36 -85.87
C SER A 557 34.90 20.60 -87.36
N ILE A 558 36.07 20.91 -87.88
CA ILE A 558 36.26 21.21 -89.30
C ILE A 558 37.40 20.39 -89.87
N ASP A 559 37.21 19.97 -91.12
CA ASP A 559 38.23 19.37 -91.98
C ASP A 559 38.16 20.12 -93.32
N LEU A 560 39.01 21.13 -93.51
CA LEU A 560 39.02 21.96 -94.72
C LEU A 560 40.46 22.04 -95.24
N ASP A 561 40.67 21.61 -96.49
CA ASP A 561 42.00 21.60 -97.16
C ASP A 561 43.11 20.91 -96.34
N GLY A 562 42.77 19.83 -95.62
CA GLY A 562 43.70 19.05 -94.80
C GLY A 562 44.05 19.65 -93.43
N LYS A 563 43.46 20.81 -93.07
CA LYS A 563 43.59 21.38 -91.71
C LYS A 563 42.42 20.93 -90.84
N LYS A 564 42.74 20.12 -89.84
CA LYS A 564 41.79 19.54 -88.89
C LYS A 564 41.85 20.25 -87.54
N VAL A 565 40.74 20.87 -87.15
CA VAL A 565 40.63 21.64 -85.89
C VAL A 565 39.26 21.39 -85.26
N ALA A 566 39.23 21.25 -83.94
CA ALA A 566 38.01 21.17 -83.16
C ALA A 566 37.96 22.23 -82.06
N TRP A 567 36.76 22.67 -81.70
CA TRP A 567 36.53 23.57 -80.59
C TRP A 567 35.67 22.93 -79.52
N ILE A 568 36.24 22.87 -78.34
CA ILE A 568 35.56 22.44 -77.14
C ILE A 568 35.17 23.70 -76.35
N ARG A 569 33.93 23.76 -75.89
CA ARG A 569 33.43 24.90 -75.12
C ARG A 569 32.72 24.44 -73.87
N ASN A 570 33.19 24.89 -72.72
CA ASN A 570 32.43 24.81 -71.48
C ASN A 570 31.38 25.92 -71.49
N ARG A 571 30.11 25.53 -71.59
CA ARG A 571 28.98 26.46 -71.68
C ARG A 571 28.65 27.12 -70.34
N ALA A 572 29.05 26.53 -69.22
CA ALA A 572 28.87 27.12 -67.89
C ALA A 572 29.87 28.25 -67.61
N THR A 573 31.14 28.06 -67.98
CA THR A 573 32.21 29.07 -67.78
C THR A 573 32.43 29.97 -69.00
N ASN A 574 31.78 29.67 -70.12
CA ASN A 574 31.99 30.28 -71.43
C ASN A 574 33.42 30.16 -71.97
N GLN A 575 34.24 29.26 -71.40
CA GLN A 575 35.61 29.03 -71.88
C GLN A 575 35.59 28.19 -73.16
N LYS A 576 36.37 28.63 -74.15
CA LYS A 576 36.54 27.96 -75.45
C LYS A 576 38.00 27.55 -75.60
N GLN A 577 38.22 26.30 -75.99
CA GLN A 577 39.54 25.75 -76.29
C GLN A 577 39.53 25.23 -77.72
N GLU A 578 40.56 25.61 -78.48
CA GLU A 578 40.89 25.01 -79.77
C GLU A 578 41.81 23.81 -79.54
N VAL A 579 41.53 22.69 -80.20
CA VAL A 579 42.30 21.46 -80.04
C VAL A 579 42.68 20.86 -81.39
N HIS A 580 43.88 20.30 -81.43
CA HIS A 580 44.50 19.63 -82.56
C HIS A 580 44.80 18.17 -82.22
N THR A 581 45.06 17.36 -83.25
CA THR A 581 45.53 15.98 -83.06
C THR A 581 46.81 15.95 -82.22
N GLY A 582 46.82 15.14 -81.17
CA GLY A 582 47.93 15.02 -80.21
C GLY A 582 47.76 15.86 -78.94
N ASP A 583 46.84 16.83 -78.92
CA ASP A 583 46.61 17.67 -77.73
C ASP A 583 46.02 16.86 -76.58
N LYS A 584 46.39 17.25 -75.35
CA LYS A 584 45.81 16.73 -74.11
C LYS A 584 44.61 17.58 -73.69
N ILE A 585 43.52 16.92 -73.33
CA ILE A 585 42.29 17.53 -72.84
C ILE A 585 42.01 16.99 -71.43
N ASN A 586 41.85 17.90 -70.47
CA ASN A 586 41.45 17.57 -69.11
C ASN A 586 40.12 18.25 -68.80
N VAL A 587 39.06 17.46 -68.60
CA VAL A 587 37.70 17.96 -68.31
C VAL A 587 37.11 17.09 -67.19
N ALA A 588 36.83 17.70 -66.03
CA ALA A 588 36.44 16.97 -64.82
C ALA A 588 37.43 15.82 -64.49
N GLU A 589 36.97 14.59 -64.33
CA GLU A 589 37.82 13.40 -64.15
C GLU A 589 38.40 12.82 -65.45
N ILE A 590 38.04 13.37 -66.62
CA ILE A 590 38.43 12.84 -67.92
C ILE A 590 39.75 13.46 -68.37
N SER A 591 40.79 12.63 -68.46
CA SER A 591 42.07 12.97 -69.08
C SER A 591 42.20 12.24 -70.42
N ALA A 592 42.20 12.98 -71.51
CA ALA A 592 42.13 12.44 -72.86
C ALA A 592 43.24 12.98 -73.77
N VAL A 593 43.62 12.20 -74.78
CA VAL A 593 44.48 12.65 -75.90
C VAL A 593 43.68 12.63 -77.20
N VAL A 594 43.70 13.72 -77.97
CA VAL A 594 43.04 13.77 -79.27
C VAL A 594 43.76 12.87 -80.28
N LYS A 595 43.08 11.84 -80.81
CA LYS A 595 43.64 10.93 -81.82
C LYS A 595 43.25 11.28 -83.24
N SER A 596 42.01 11.71 -83.46
CA SER A 596 41.57 12.17 -84.77
C SER A 596 40.41 13.16 -84.65
N ILE A 597 40.31 14.04 -85.64
CA ILE A 597 39.25 15.03 -85.80
C ILE A 597 38.65 14.83 -87.20
N THR A 598 37.33 14.88 -87.30
CA THR A 598 36.54 14.80 -88.55
C THR A 598 35.55 15.95 -88.63
N GLU A 599 34.74 16.05 -89.67
CA GLU A 599 33.69 17.09 -89.77
C GLU A 599 32.62 16.99 -88.66
N ASN A 600 32.35 15.78 -88.15
CA ASN A 600 31.19 15.54 -87.28
C ASN A 600 31.55 14.95 -85.90
N HIS A 601 32.79 14.55 -85.65
CA HIS A 601 33.20 13.97 -84.37
C HIS A 601 34.71 14.05 -84.13
N VAL A 602 35.09 13.86 -82.86
CA VAL A 602 36.48 13.73 -82.40
C VAL A 602 36.66 12.36 -81.74
N ILE A 603 37.80 11.71 -82.00
CA ILE A 603 38.24 10.50 -81.30
C ILE A 603 39.26 10.86 -80.23
N LEU A 604 38.95 10.50 -79.00
CA LEU A 604 39.75 10.70 -77.81
C LEU A 604 40.29 9.37 -77.31
N GLU A 605 41.54 9.34 -76.86
CA GLU A 605 42.09 8.20 -76.11
C GLU A 605 42.06 8.50 -74.61
N ILE A 606 41.37 7.65 -73.85
CA ILE A 606 41.24 7.72 -72.40
C ILE A 606 41.64 6.35 -71.87
N ASP A 607 42.65 6.31 -70.99
CA ASP A 607 43.21 5.06 -70.43
C ASP A 607 43.52 3.99 -71.49
N GLY A 608 44.07 4.40 -72.64
CA GLY A 608 44.44 3.52 -73.74
C GLY A 608 43.27 3.00 -74.60
N LYS A 609 42.03 3.43 -74.34
CA LYS A 609 40.84 3.08 -75.14
C LYS A 609 40.39 4.27 -75.98
N GLN A 610 39.87 4.01 -77.17
CA GLN A 610 39.33 5.04 -78.06
C GLN A 610 37.85 5.30 -77.76
N TRP A 611 37.50 6.58 -77.63
CA TRP A 611 36.17 7.08 -77.37
C TRP A 611 35.79 8.14 -78.39
N MET A 612 34.54 8.13 -78.85
CA MET A 612 34.01 9.09 -79.81
C MET A 612 33.13 10.12 -79.11
N LEU A 613 33.33 11.39 -79.45
CA LEU A 613 32.46 12.51 -79.10
C LEU A 613 31.93 13.16 -80.38
N SER A 614 30.63 13.16 -80.60
CA SER A 614 30.04 13.79 -81.79
C SER A 614 29.79 15.28 -81.60
N LEU A 615 29.74 16.02 -82.71
CA LEU A 615 29.48 17.45 -82.73
C LEU A 615 28.11 17.73 -82.07
N GLY A 616 28.09 18.69 -81.15
CA GLY A 616 26.90 19.04 -80.38
C GLY A 616 26.69 18.22 -79.11
N GLU A 617 27.50 17.18 -78.86
CA GLU A 617 27.46 16.38 -77.63
C GLU A 617 28.39 16.93 -76.54
N ASN A 618 28.08 16.58 -75.29
CA ASN A 618 28.94 16.89 -74.15
C ASN A 618 29.89 15.72 -73.82
N PHE A 619 30.91 15.98 -73.00
CA PHE A 619 31.90 14.97 -72.62
C PHE A 619 31.29 13.79 -71.84
N ARG A 620 30.12 13.94 -71.18
CA ARG A 620 29.38 12.81 -70.59
C ARG A 620 28.75 11.86 -71.61
N SER A 621 28.69 12.25 -72.88
CA SER A 621 28.13 11.46 -73.99
C SER A 621 29.17 10.62 -74.74
N LEU A 622 30.43 10.60 -74.29
CA LEU A 622 31.52 9.84 -74.91
C LEU A 622 31.15 8.36 -75.09
N ARG A 623 31.33 7.85 -76.31
CA ARG A 623 31.04 6.45 -76.67
C ARG A 623 32.31 5.66 -76.87
N ASN A 624 32.48 4.56 -76.14
CA ASN A 624 33.65 3.68 -76.31
C ASN A 624 33.57 2.95 -77.66
N LEU A 625 34.63 3.05 -78.47
CA LEU A 625 34.73 2.40 -79.79
C LEU A 625 35.36 1.00 -79.75
N THR A 626 35.95 0.59 -78.63
CA THR A 626 36.59 -0.73 -78.47
C THR A 626 35.60 -1.90 -78.29
N GLY A 627 34.30 -1.69 -78.56
CA GLY A 627 33.24 -2.71 -78.40
C GLY A 627 32.25 -2.82 -79.56
N VAL A 628 32.49 -2.18 -80.72
CA VAL A 628 31.62 -2.34 -81.90
C VAL A 628 32.20 -3.45 -82.79
N PRO A 629 31.50 -4.58 -83.02
CA PRO A 629 31.94 -5.54 -84.02
C PRO A 629 31.90 -4.86 -85.39
N VAL A 630 33.00 -4.92 -86.11
CA VAL A 630 33.05 -4.51 -87.52
C VAL A 630 32.11 -5.44 -88.28
N LEU A 631 30.90 -4.96 -88.61
CA LEU A 631 30.10 -5.56 -89.66
C LEU A 631 30.64 -4.99 -90.99
N ASN A 632 31.16 -5.90 -91.81
CA ASN A 632 31.51 -5.64 -93.21
C ASN A 632 30.31 -5.13 -94.01
#